data_AF-A0AAU4HUS1-F1
#
_entry.id   AF-A0AAU4HUS1-F1
#
_cell.length_a   1.000
_cell.length_b   1.000
_cell.length_c   1.000
_cell.angle_alpha   90.00
_cell.angle_beta   90.00
_cell.angle_gamma   90.00
#
_symmetry.space_group_name_H-M   'P 1'
#
loop_
_entity.id
_entity.type
_entity.pdbx_description
1 polymer ?
#
loop_
_entity_poly.entity_id
_entity_poly.type
_entity_poly.pdbx_seq_one_letter_code
_entity_poly.pdbx_strand_id
1 'polypeptide(L)' 'MTAAEYRRAAERIVNRDPLNGPPLRDTELRRAEILAQLATAAATSELADAINNTNTRA' A
#
# COMPACT_ATOMS: atom_id res chain seq x y z
N MET A 1 2.06 0.53 9.81
CA MET A 1 1.52 -0.32 8.73
C MET A 1 2.67 -0.73 7.82
N THR A 2 2.72 -2.00 7.42
CA THR A 2 3.69 -2.51 6.46
C THR A 2 3.32 -2.13 5.02
N ALA A 3 4.28 -2.26 4.10
CA ALA A 3 4.04 -2.09 2.68
C ALA A 3 2.88 -2.95 2.17
N ALA A 4 2.78 -4.20 2.65
CA ALA A 4 1.70 -5.11 2.32
C ALA A 4 0.34 -4.64 2.85
N GLU A 5 0.28 -4.08 4.06
CA GLU A 5 -0.96 -3.57 4.63
C GLU A 5 -1.49 -2.35 3.88
N TYR A 6 -0.61 -1.42 3.49
CA TYR A 6 -0.97 -0.27 2.66
C TYR A 6 -1.49 -0.70 1.29
N ARG A 7 -0.82 -1.67 0.65
CA ARG A 7 -1.23 -2.22 -0.64
C ARG A 7 -2.61 -2.86 -0.58
N ARG A 8 -2.85 -3.74 0.40
CA ARG A 8 -4.17 -4.36 0.62
C ARG A 8 -5.25 -3.32 0.88
N ALA A 9 -4.94 -2.24 1.59
CA ALA A 9 -5.88 -1.17 1.83
C ALA A 9 -6.25 -0.41 0.55
N ALA A 10 -5.27 -0.12 -0.32
CA ALA A 10 -5.52 0.48 -1.63
C ALA A 10 -6.38 -0.45 -2.49
N GLU A 11 -6.00 -1.72 -2.62
CA GLU A 11 -6.70 -2.74 -3.42
C GLU A 11 -8.16 -2.91 -3.01
N ARG A 12 -8.47 -2.90 -1.72
CA ARG A 12 -9.87 -2.97 -1.25
C ARG A 12 -10.72 -1.79 -1.72
N ILE A 13 -10.12 -0.62 -1.90
CA ILE A 13 -10.85 0.54 -2.40
C ILE A 13 -11.11 0.36 -3.90
N VAL A 14 -10.06 0.06 -4.68
CA VAL A 14 -10.19 -0.03 -6.16
C VAL A 14 -11.02 -1.23 -6.59
N ASN A 15 -10.95 -2.34 -5.85
CA ASN A 15 -11.70 -3.56 -6.12
C ASN A 15 -13.06 -3.58 -5.42
N ARG A 16 -13.54 -2.44 -4.91
CA ARG A 16 -14.92 -2.37 -4.39
C ARG A 16 -15.85 -2.72 -5.54
N ASP A 17 -16.66 -3.75 -5.31
CA ASP A 17 -17.57 -4.30 -6.31
C ASP A 17 -18.42 -3.19 -6.96
N PRO A 18 -18.20 -2.89 -8.25
CA PRO A 18 -18.93 -1.84 -8.95
C PRO A 18 -20.36 -2.27 -9.31
N LEU A 19 -20.70 -3.57 -9.20
CA LEU A 19 -22.03 -4.10 -9.51
C LEU A 19 -22.99 -4.02 -8.31
N ASN A 20 -22.45 -4.03 -7.09
CA ASN A 20 -23.25 -4.08 -5.86
C ASN A 20 -23.10 -2.82 -4.97
N GLY A 21 -22.37 -1.81 -5.42
CA GLY A 21 -22.11 -0.59 -4.65
C GLY A 21 -22.20 0.68 -5.50
N PRO A 22 -22.26 1.86 -4.86
CA PRO A 22 -22.12 3.11 -5.58
C PRO A 22 -20.78 3.14 -6.31
N PRO A 23 -20.66 3.86 -7.43
CA PRO A 23 -19.39 4.05 -8.11
C PRO A 23 -18.35 4.68 -7.17
N LEU A 24 -17.08 4.40 -7.43
CA LEU A 24 -15.97 5.01 -6.71
C LEU A 24 -15.99 6.53 -6.92
N ARG A 25 -15.90 7.28 -5.83
CA ARG A 25 -15.74 8.74 -5.88
C ARG A 25 -14.27 9.11 -6.07
N ASP A 26 -14.01 10.27 -6.65
CA ASP A 26 -12.65 10.81 -6.85
C ASP A 26 -11.84 10.85 -5.54
N THR A 27 -12.48 11.17 -4.41
CA THR A 27 -11.83 11.17 -3.09
C THR A 27 -11.38 9.76 -2.68
N GLU A 28 -12.13 8.73 -3.04
CA GLU A 28 -11.79 7.33 -2.74
C GLU A 28 -10.63 6.87 -3.63
N LEU A 29 -10.67 7.23 -4.91
CA LEU A 29 -9.57 6.99 -5.83
C LEU A 29 -8.28 7.66 -5.35
N ARG A 30 -8.37 8.95 -4.97
CA ARG A 30 -7.23 9.69 -4.41
C ARG A 30 -6.67 9.07 -3.15
N ARG A 31 -7.54 8.54 -2.28
CA ARG A 31 -7.12 7.80 -1.09
C ARG A 31 -6.39 6.51 -1.46
N ALA A 32 -6.87 5.76 -2.45
CA ALA A 32 -6.19 4.56 -2.93
C ALA A 32 -4.80 4.88 -3.52
N GLU A 33 -4.67 5.97 -4.28
CA GLU A 33 -3.37 6.45 -4.79
C GLU A 33 -2.38 6.75 -3.65
N ILE A 34 -2.83 7.49 -2.63
CA ILE A 34 -1.97 7.83 -1.47
C ILE A 34 -1.53 6.55 -0.76
N LEU A 35 -2.45 5.58 -0.56
CA LEU A 35 -2.12 4.30 0.05
C LEU A 35 -1.11 3.50 -0.81
N ALA A 36 -1.23 3.53 -2.14
CA ALA A 36 -0.26 2.89 -3.03
C ALA A 36 1.12 3.56 -2.94
N GLN A 37 1.19 4.89 -2.89
CA GLN A 37 2.45 5.62 -2.71
C GLN A 37 3.10 5.32 -1.35
N LEU A 38 2.30 5.26 -0.28
CA LEU A 38 2.77 4.86 1.05
C LEU A 38 3.26 3.41 1.07
N ALA A 39 2.61 2.50 0.33
CA ALA A 39 3.08 1.12 0.18
C ALA A 39 4.48 1.06 -0.46
N THR A 40 4.72 1.86 -1.49
CA THR A 40 6.03 1.96 -2.14
C THR A 40 7.09 2.52 -1.19
N ALA A 41 6.79 3.62 -0.48
CA ALA A 41 7.72 4.19 0.48
C ALA A 41 8.06 3.22 1.62
N ALA A 42 7.05 2.53 2.15
CA ALA A 42 7.24 1.50 3.17
C ALA A 42 8.07 0.32 2.65
N ALA A 43 7.84 -0.14 1.42
CA ALA A 43 8.61 -1.24 0.83
C ALA A 43 10.10 -0.88 0.69
N THR A 44 10.40 0.36 0.30
CA THR A 44 11.77 0.86 0.25
C THR A 44 12.42 0.89 1.63
N SER A 45 11.70 1.34 2.66
CA SER A 45 12.20 1.33 4.04
C SER A 45 12.44 -0.09 4.54
N GLU A 46 11.48 -1.00 4.34
CA GLU A 46 11.57 -2.40 4.75
C GLU A 46 12.74 -3.12 4.06
N LEU A 47 12.99 -2.82 2.78
CA LEU A 47 14.15 -3.35 2.05
C LEU A 47 15.48 -2.83 2.62
N ALA A 48 15.56 -1.53 2.91
CA ALA A 48 16.76 -0.94 3.51
C ALA A 48 17.06 -1.56 4.88
N ASP A 49 16.04 -1.76 5.71
CA ASP A 49 16.16 -2.41 7.02
C ASP A 49 16.61 -3.87 6.88
N ALA A 50 16.06 -4.61 5.92
CA ALA A 50 16.46 -6.00 5.66
C ALA A 50 17.94 -6.11 5.24
N ILE A 51 18.42 -5.20 4.38
CA ILE A 51 19.82 -5.15 3.95
C ILE A 51 20.74 -4.82 5.14
N ASN A 52 20.42 -3.80 5.92
CA ASN A 52 21.23 -3.37 7.06
C ASN A 52 21.31 -4.43 8.17
N ASN A 53 20.21 -5.14 8.41
CA ASN A 53 20.16 -6.24 9.39
C ASN A 53 20.93 -7.48 8.91
N THR A 54 21.03 -7.69 7.59
CA THR A 54 21.85 -8.78 7.02
C THR A 54 23.35 -8.46 7.16
N ASN A 55 23.75 -7.21 6.93
CA ASN A 55 25.15 -6.77 7.04
C ASN A 55 25.70 -6.73 8.48
N THR A 56 24.83 -6.63 9.48
CA THR A 56 25.22 -6.59 10.91
C THR A 56 25.32 -7.98 11.55
N ARG A 57 24.88 -9.03 10.84
CA ARG A 57 24.92 -10.43 11.31
C ARG A 57 26.02 -11.27 10.65
N ALA A 58 26.75 -10.71 9.69
CA ALA A 58 27.91 -11.30 9.04
C ALA A 58 29.20 -10.83 9.72
#